data_AF-A0A2L1S2T0-F1
#
_entry.id   AF-A0A2L1S2T0-F1
#
_cell.length_a   1.000
_cell.length_b   1.000
_cell.length_c   1.000
_cell.angle_alpha   90.00
_cell.angle_beta   90.00
_cell.angle_gamma   90.00
#
_symmetry.space_group_name_H-M   'P 1'
#
loop_
_entity.id
_entity.type
_entity.pdbx_description
1 polymer ?
#
loop_
_entity_poly.entity_id
_entity_poly.type
_entity_poly.pdbx_seq_one_letter_code
_entity_poly.pdbx_strand_id
1 'polypeptide(L)'
;MRNATGLAAFLLLTGAVSAEPFHHPYGEWREYHRDWLAACPDSINEDAADYYGYSCFASTGSQELNGAGLPAYKLTLIRNRLNGELDIAITVSPGDGEYDPDRPIALRFGGEAPIALTLASGLETRHNTINQFFITGPRRTDILDRMKDRNALTLSVPLMGLDDPVETWLSLRGVLASLDFMATYARRVAQY
;
A
#
# COMPACT_ATOMS: atom_id res chain seq x y z
N MET A 1 -32.55 7.93 38.14
CA MET A 1 -31.35 8.27 37.34
C MET A 1 -30.13 7.43 37.76
N ARG A 2 -30.21 6.09 37.74
CA ARG A 2 -29.14 5.20 38.24
C ARG A 2 -28.61 4.21 37.19
N ASN A 3 -29.10 4.31 35.94
CA ASN A 3 -28.78 3.41 34.84
C ASN A 3 -27.95 4.09 33.72
N ALA A 4 -27.64 5.39 33.85
CA ALA A 4 -26.90 6.15 32.84
C ALA A 4 -25.36 6.11 33.04
N THR A 5 -24.90 5.83 34.26
CA THR A 5 -23.47 5.76 34.60
C THR A 5 -22.77 4.49 34.10
N GLY A 6 -23.51 3.41 33.85
CA GLY A 6 -22.95 2.16 33.32
C GLY A 6 -22.58 2.20 31.83
N LEU A 7 -23.30 3.00 31.03
CA LEU A 7 -23.06 3.08 29.58
C LEU A 7 -21.81 3.88 29.20
N ALA A 8 -21.41 4.86 30.01
CA ALA A 8 -20.22 5.66 29.77
C ALA A 8 -18.91 4.86 29.96
N ALA A 9 -18.91 3.85 30.85
CA ALA A 9 -17.75 3.00 31.10
C ALA A 9 -17.45 2.03 29.93
N PHE A 10 -18.48 1.59 29.20
CA PHE A 10 -18.30 0.71 28.04
C PHE A 10 -17.76 1.44 26.80
N LEU A 11 -18.05 2.74 26.66
CA LEU A 11 -17.51 3.58 25.57
C LEU A 11 -16.02 3.92 25.75
N LEU A 12 -15.49 3.86 26.98
CA LEU A 12 -14.07 4.10 27.26
C LEU A 12 -13.18 2.88 26.97
N LEU A 13 -13.78 1.68 26.86
CA LEU A 13 -13.07 0.43 26.56
C LEU A 13 -13.04 0.10 25.06
N THR A 14 -13.71 0.88 24.20
CA THR A 14 -13.62 0.75 22.74
C THR A 14 -12.50 1.59 22.13
N GLY A 15 -11.49 1.95 22.92
CA GLY A 15 -10.25 2.49 22.37
C GLY A 15 -9.76 1.56 21.26
N ALA A 16 -9.50 2.13 20.07
CA ALA A 16 -8.93 1.35 18.99
C ALA A 16 -7.64 0.71 19.52
N VAL A 17 -7.61 -0.63 19.58
CA VAL A 17 -6.38 -1.37 19.76
C VAL A 17 -5.57 -1.12 18.50
N SER A 18 -4.82 -0.03 18.47
CA SER A 18 -3.67 0.09 17.58
C SER A 18 -2.65 -0.88 18.16
N ALA A 19 -2.36 -1.95 17.42
CA ALA A 19 -1.27 -2.83 17.80
C ALA A 19 0.00 -1.99 17.83
N GLU A 20 0.72 -1.98 18.95
CA GLU A 20 2.01 -1.30 19.02
C GLU A 20 2.98 -1.89 17.99
N PRO A 21 3.94 -1.09 17.48
CA PRO A 21 5.04 -1.59 16.67
C PRO A 21 5.68 -2.82 17.32
N PHE A 22 5.86 -3.88 16.54
CA PHE A 22 6.50 -5.10 16.98
C PHE A 22 7.69 -5.43 16.09
N HIS A 23 8.68 -6.11 16.67
CA HIS A 23 9.85 -6.57 15.93
C HIS A 23 9.57 -7.96 15.35
N HIS A 24 9.74 -8.10 14.03
CA HIS A 24 9.51 -9.34 13.31
C HIS A 24 10.79 -10.20 13.30
N PRO A 25 10.69 -11.55 13.43
CA PRO A 25 11.85 -12.44 13.45
C PRO A 25 12.78 -12.38 12.23
N TYR A 26 12.33 -11.80 11.13
CA TYR A 26 13.14 -11.60 9.91
C TYR A 26 13.90 -10.27 9.87
N GLY A 27 13.96 -9.53 10.99
CA GLY A 27 14.80 -8.32 11.09
C GLY A 27 14.12 -7.05 10.58
N GLU A 28 12.91 -6.79 11.03
CA GLU A 28 12.19 -5.55 10.70
C GLU A 28 11.15 -5.17 11.75
N TRP A 29 10.93 -3.87 11.91
CA TRP A 29 9.78 -3.36 12.65
C TRP A 29 8.53 -3.41 11.79
N ARG A 30 7.40 -3.83 12.39
CA ARG A 30 6.11 -3.88 11.72
C ARG A 30 5.01 -3.28 12.59
N GLU A 31 4.00 -2.70 11.95
CA GLU A 31 2.77 -2.25 12.61
C GLU A 31 1.56 -2.42 11.68
N TYR A 32 0.44 -2.87 12.24
CA TYR A 32 -0.83 -2.93 11.53
C TYR A 32 -1.62 -1.65 11.75
N HIS A 33 -1.98 -0.99 10.65
CA HIS A 33 -2.85 0.18 10.63
C HIS A 33 -4.13 -0.14 9.87
N ARG A 34 -5.11 -0.73 10.58
CA ARG A 34 -6.36 -1.24 9.98
C ARG A 34 -6.07 -2.29 8.90
N ASP A 35 -6.26 -1.94 7.64
CA ASP A 35 -6.09 -2.84 6.48
C ASP A 35 -4.67 -2.75 5.87
N TRP A 36 -3.81 -1.91 6.46
CA TRP A 36 -2.43 -1.73 6.03
C TRP A 36 -1.46 -2.39 6.99
N LEU A 37 -0.42 -3.03 6.43
CA LEU A 37 0.75 -3.47 7.18
C LEU A 37 1.94 -2.60 6.77
N ALA A 38 2.50 -1.85 7.72
CA ALA A 38 3.73 -1.10 7.53
C ALA A 38 4.93 -1.90 8.08
N ALA A 39 6.07 -1.78 7.40
CA ALA A 39 7.30 -2.48 7.73
C ALA A 39 8.53 -1.59 7.45
N CYS A 40 9.54 -1.71 8.31
CA CYS A 40 10.83 -1.04 8.19
C CYS A 40 11.95 -2.01 8.61
N PRO A 41 12.75 -2.50 7.66
CA PRO A 41 13.92 -3.35 7.95
C PRO A 41 14.93 -2.69 8.90
N ASP A 42 15.61 -3.50 9.72
CA ASP A 42 16.55 -3.00 10.72
C ASP A 42 17.81 -2.36 10.10
N SER A 43 18.22 -2.88 8.94
CA SER A 43 19.40 -2.45 8.18
C SER A 43 19.03 -1.79 6.85
N ILE A 44 19.95 -1.02 6.30
CA ILE A 44 19.90 -0.54 4.92
C ILE A 44 20.97 -1.31 4.14
N ASN A 45 20.55 -1.97 3.06
CA ASN A 45 21.42 -2.56 2.05
C ASN A 45 21.26 -1.76 0.76
N GLU A 46 22.21 -0.88 0.47
CA GLU A 46 22.19 -0.03 -0.74
C GLU A 46 22.39 -0.82 -2.03
N ASP A 47 22.98 -2.01 -1.96
CA ASP A 47 23.21 -2.91 -3.09
C ASP A 47 22.05 -3.88 -3.33
N ALA A 48 20.93 -3.72 -2.61
CA ALA A 48 19.78 -4.60 -2.76
C ALA A 48 19.14 -4.49 -4.15
N ALA A 49 18.69 -5.64 -4.68
CA ALA A 49 18.07 -5.71 -6.00
C ALA A 49 16.67 -5.05 -6.06
N ASP A 50 16.02 -4.87 -4.91
CA ASP A 50 14.68 -4.30 -4.78
C ASP A 50 14.59 -3.30 -3.61
N TYR A 51 13.44 -2.62 -3.53
CA TYR A 51 13.21 -1.61 -2.50
C TYR A 51 13.20 -2.15 -1.07
N TYR A 52 13.00 -3.47 -0.85
CA TYR A 52 12.96 -4.02 0.51
C TYR A 52 14.30 -3.83 1.22
N GLY A 53 15.43 -3.80 0.51
CA GLY A 53 16.74 -3.67 1.15
C GLY A 53 17.02 -2.27 1.72
N TYR A 54 16.43 -1.22 1.17
CA TYR A 54 16.78 0.17 1.53
C TYR A 54 15.57 1.07 1.84
N SER A 55 14.34 0.54 1.79
CA SER A 55 13.12 1.31 2.02
C SER A 55 12.33 0.79 3.20
N CYS A 56 11.60 1.68 3.85
CA CYS A 56 10.39 1.27 4.57
C CYS A 56 9.23 1.16 3.57
N PHE A 57 8.26 0.32 3.84
CA PHE A 57 7.11 0.15 2.97
C PHE A 57 5.85 -0.17 3.76
N ALA A 58 4.69 0.13 3.19
CA ALA A 58 3.41 -0.27 3.72
C ALA A 58 2.51 -0.74 2.59
N SER A 59 1.71 -1.79 2.81
CA SER A 59 0.81 -2.27 1.77
C SER A 59 -0.55 -2.69 2.30
N THR A 60 -1.55 -2.55 1.44
CA THR A 60 -2.89 -3.15 1.54
C THR A 60 -3.11 -4.07 0.34
N GLY A 61 -3.99 -5.05 0.50
CA GLY A 61 -4.34 -6.01 -0.55
C GLY A 61 -5.83 -6.11 -0.83
N SER A 62 -6.17 -6.67 -1.98
CA SER A 62 -7.53 -7.14 -2.30
C SER A 62 -7.96 -8.28 -1.40
N GLN A 63 -9.27 -8.48 -1.29
CA GLN A 63 -9.84 -9.68 -0.67
C GLN A 63 -9.65 -10.93 -1.54
N GLU A 64 -9.65 -10.74 -2.86
CA GLU A 64 -9.29 -11.79 -3.80
C GLU A 64 -7.84 -12.23 -3.58
N LEU A 65 -7.62 -13.54 -3.54
CA LEU A 65 -6.32 -14.17 -3.37
C LEU A 65 -5.91 -14.89 -4.65
N ASN A 66 -4.61 -14.91 -4.92
CA ASN A 66 -4.01 -15.67 -6.01
C ASN A 66 -3.73 -17.13 -5.60
N GLY A 67 -3.15 -17.92 -6.52
CA GLY A 67 -2.84 -19.33 -6.28
C GLY A 67 -1.86 -19.59 -5.12
N ALA A 68 -1.13 -18.58 -4.63
CA ALA A 68 -0.25 -18.66 -3.47
C ALA A 68 -0.92 -18.22 -2.15
N GLY A 69 -2.21 -17.89 -2.17
CA GLY A 69 -2.94 -17.38 -1.00
C GLY A 69 -2.57 -15.96 -0.62
N LEU A 70 -1.93 -15.20 -1.53
CA LEU A 70 -1.60 -13.79 -1.33
C LEU A 70 -2.62 -12.91 -2.06
N PRO A 71 -2.84 -11.65 -1.63
CA PRO A 71 -3.74 -10.75 -2.34
C PRO A 71 -3.40 -10.64 -3.83
N ALA A 72 -4.41 -10.86 -4.68
CA ALA A 72 -4.31 -10.76 -6.14
C ALA A 72 -3.88 -9.36 -6.58
N TYR A 73 -4.33 -8.33 -5.88
CA TYR A 73 -3.98 -6.94 -6.15
C TYR A 73 -3.49 -6.26 -4.90
N LYS A 74 -2.44 -5.44 -5.00
CA LYS A 74 -1.91 -4.69 -3.86
C LYS A 74 -1.62 -3.25 -4.23
N LEU A 75 -1.75 -2.38 -3.24
CA LEU A 75 -1.20 -1.03 -3.26
C LEU A 75 -0.10 -0.94 -2.20
N THR A 76 1.08 -0.50 -2.61
CA THR A 76 2.25 -0.38 -1.75
C THR A 76 2.74 1.05 -1.74
N LEU A 77 2.86 1.65 -0.56
CA LEU A 77 3.60 2.88 -0.31
C LEU A 77 5.04 2.52 0.05
N ILE A 78 6.00 3.23 -0.52
CA ILE A 78 7.43 2.96 -0.33
C ILE A 78 8.08 4.26 0.08
N ARG A 79 8.84 4.26 1.18
CA ARG A 79 9.65 5.38 1.62
C ARG A 79 11.12 5.00 1.53
N ASN A 80 11.82 5.55 0.56
CA ASN A 80 13.25 5.39 0.43
C ASN A 80 13.94 5.99 1.67
N ARG A 81 14.76 5.20 2.37
CA ARG A 81 15.39 5.65 3.63
C ARG A 81 16.60 6.55 3.39
N LEU A 82 17.23 6.47 2.22
CA LEU A 82 18.40 7.25 1.83
C LEU A 82 18.05 8.71 1.56
N ASN A 83 16.93 8.96 0.87
CA ASN A 83 16.55 10.31 0.45
C ASN A 83 15.17 10.77 0.98
N GLY A 84 14.38 9.87 1.56
CA GLY A 84 13.04 10.18 2.08
C GLY A 84 11.94 10.26 1.01
N GLU A 85 12.25 10.00 -0.25
CA GLU A 85 11.27 10.02 -1.34
C GLU A 85 10.19 8.96 -1.13
N LEU A 86 8.96 9.32 -1.50
CA LEU A 86 7.81 8.45 -1.47
C LEU A 86 7.48 7.93 -2.86
N ASP A 87 7.20 6.63 -2.93
CA ASP A 87 6.74 5.97 -4.11
C ASP A 87 5.46 5.17 -3.88
N ILE A 88 4.79 4.86 -4.98
CA ILE A 88 3.56 4.07 -4.99
C ILE A 88 3.73 2.97 -6.03
N ALA A 89 3.48 1.73 -5.62
CA ALA A 89 3.47 0.59 -6.53
C ALA A 89 2.12 -0.13 -6.49
N ILE A 90 1.66 -0.58 -7.66
CA ILE A 90 0.50 -1.43 -7.84
C ILE A 90 1.01 -2.82 -8.19
N THR A 91 0.62 -3.83 -7.43
CA THR A 91 0.90 -5.23 -7.80
C THR A 91 -0.35 -5.85 -8.42
N VAL A 92 -0.19 -6.53 -9.56
CA VAL A 92 -1.25 -7.23 -10.30
C VAL A 92 -0.83 -8.69 -10.46
N SER A 93 -1.35 -9.57 -9.62
CA SER A 93 -1.00 -10.99 -9.61
C SER A 93 -2.23 -11.86 -9.36
N PRO A 94 -3.28 -11.76 -10.20
CA PRO A 94 -4.47 -12.61 -10.04
C PRO A 94 -4.13 -14.10 -10.17
N GLY A 95 -5.07 -14.96 -9.80
CA GLY A 95 -4.91 -16.41 -9.96
C GLY A 95 -4.75 -16.82 -11.43
N ASP A 96 -5.49 -16.15 -12.31
CA ASP A 96 -5.47 -16.33 -13.76
C ASP A 96 -5.38 -14.99 -14.48
N GLY A 97 -4.61 -14.94 -15.56
CA GLY A 97 -4.43 -13.75 -16.39
C GLY A 97 -3.27 -12.85 -15.98
N GLU A 98 -2.89 -11.97 -16.90
CA GLU A 98 -1.82 -10.98 -16.73
C GLU A 98 -2.36 -9.60 -17.10
N TYR A 99 -1.75 -8.54 -16.56
CA TYR A 99 -2.08 -7.17 -16.94
C TYR A 99 -1.93 -6.97 -18.46
N ASP A 100 -2.95 -6.41 -19.10
CA ASP A 100 -2.91 -6.02 -20.51
C ASP A 100 -2.24 -4.64 -20.66
N PRO A 101 -0.99 -4.56 -21.20
CA PRO A 101 -0.22 -3.32 -21.26
C PRO A 101 -0.78 -2.30 -22.26
N ASP A 102 -1.65 -2.72 -23.17
CA ASP A 102 -2.25 -1.83 -24.18
C ASP A 102 -3.45 -1.05 -23.61
N ARG A 103 -3.91 -1.42 -22.40
CA ARG A 103 -5.05 -0.80 -21.73
C ARG A 103 -4.64 -0.17 -20.39
N PRO A 104 -5.25 0.96 -20.01
CA PRO A 104 -4.86 1.66 -18.79
C PRO A 104 -5.36 0.95 -17.52
N ILE A 105 -4.52 0.92 -16.49
CA ILE A 105 -4.98 0.75 -15.11
C ILE A 105 -5.70 2.03 -14.70
N ALA A 106 -6.87 1.93 -14.07
CA ALA A 106 -7.62 3.09 -13.60
C ALA A 106 -7.76 3.11 -12.07
N LEU A 107 -7.43 4.26 -11.47
CA LEU A 107 -7.61 4.56 -10.06
C LEU A 107 -8.84 5.44 -9.85
N ARG A 108 -9.85 4.94 -9.13
CA ARG A 108 -11.08 5.70 -8.84
C ARG A 108 -11.19 6.01 -7.35
N PHE A 109 -10.95 7.27 -7.01
CA PHE A 109 -11.20 7.84 -5.69
C PHE A 109 -12.64 8.36 -5.68
N GLY A 110 -13.53 7.77 -4.89
CA GLY A 110 -14.98 7.96 -5.01
C GLY A 110 -15.45 9.40 -5.31
N GLY A 111 -16.42 9.54 -6.23
CA GLY A 111 -16.96 10.83 -6.65
C GLY A 111 -16.07 11.65 -7.58
N GLU A 112 -14.83 11.23 -7.85
CA GLU A 112 -13.90 11.92 -8.75
C GLU A 112 -13.75 11.19 -10.09
N ALA A 113 -13.25 11.92 -11.10
CA ALA A 113 -12.88 11.34 -12.37
C ALA A 113 -11.74 10.31 -12.19
N PRO A 114 -11.81 9.13 -12.85
CA PRO A 114 -10.75 8.12 -12.80
C PRO A 114 -9.40 8.67 -13.27
N ILE A 115 -8.34 8.25 -12.59
CA ILE A 115 -6.97 8.46 -13.06
C ILE A 115 -6.55 7.23 -13.85
N ALA A 116 -6.40 7.38 -15.17
CA ALA A 116 -5.86 6.35 -16.05
C ALA A 116 -4.33 6.41 -16.08
N LEU A 117 -3.68 5.25 -15.98
CA LEU A 117 -2.23 5.08 -15.98
C LEU A 117 -1.85 3.97 -16.98
N THR A 118 -0.81 4.20 -17.78
CA THR A 118 -0.28 3.25 -18.77
C THR A 118 1.23 3.13 -18.63
N LEU A 119 1.84 2.09 -19.22
CA LEU A 119 3.30 1.99 -19.29
C LEU A 119 3.95 3.13 -20.11
N ALA A 120 3.21 3.72 -21.06
CA ALA A 120 3.66 4.89 -21.80
C ALA A 120 3.52 6.20 -21.00
N SER A 121 2.61 6.24 -20.02
CA SER A 121 2.29 7.42 -19.24
C SER A 121 1.81 7.05 -17.82
N GLY A 122 2.69 7.20 -16.85
CA GLY A 122 2.35 7.14 -15.43
C GLY A 122 2.58 5.79 -14.75
N LEU A 123 3.03 4.75 -15.47
CA LEU A 123 3.54 3.50 -14.89
C LEU A 123 4.93 3.17 -15.43
N GLU A 124 5.74 2.50 -14.62
CA GLU A 124 6.93 1.80 -15.07
C GLU A 124 7.15 0.52 -14.25
N THR A 125 7.92 -0.42 -14.80
CA THR A 125 8.43 -1.56 -14.03
C THR A 125 9.85 -1.27 -13.56
N ARG A 126 10.20 -1.81 -12.39
CA ARG A 126 11.55 -1.70 -11.81
C ARG A 126 11.96 -3.06 -11.24
N HIS A 127 13.22 -3.19 -10.81
CA HIS A 127 13.69 -4.33 -10.00
C HIS A 127 13.43 -5.71 -10.63
N ASN A 128 13.39 -5.79 -11.97
CA ASN A 128 13.09 -7.00 -12.74
C ASN A 128 11.77 -7.69 -12.36
N THR A 129 10.79 -6.94 -11.85
CA THR A 129 9.45 -7.48 -11.55
C THR A 129 8.53 -7.36 -12.76
N ILE A 130 7.75 -8.41 -13.03
CA ILE A 130 6.81 -8.45 -14.16
C ILE A 130 5.40 -7.96 -13.80
N ASN A 131 5.07 -7.95 -12.50
CA ASN A 131 3.71 -7.76 -12.00
C ASN A 131 3.57 -6.59 -11.01
N GLN A 132 4.62 -5.78 -10.85
CA GLN A 132 4.63 -4.62 -9.98
C GLN A 132 4.96 -3.36 -10.78
N PHE A 133 4.05 -2.41 -10.72
CA PHE A 133 4.07 -1.20 -11.53
C PHE A 133 4.16 0.03 -10.62
N PHE A 134 5.24 0.79 -10.76
CA PHE A 134 5.49 2.01 -10.01
C PHE A 134 4.82 3.19 -10.70
N ILE A 135 4.15 4.04 -9.93
CA ILE A 135 3.50 5.24 -10.45
C ILE A 135 4.55 6.31 -10.72
N THR A 136 4.58 6.83 -11.94
CA THR A 136 5.60 7.80 -12.39
C THR A 136 5.03 9.17 -12.70
N GLY A 137 5.92 10.15 -12.83
CA GLY A 137 5.60 11.49 -13.26
C GLY A 137 4.91 12.36 -12.19
N PRO A 138 4.46 13.57 -12.58
CA PRO A 138 3.94 14.56 -11.63
C PRO A 138 2.66 14.10 -10.92
N ARG A 139 1.89 13.20 -11.54
CA ARG A 139 0.63 12.67 -10.99
C ARG A 139 0.83 11.83 -9.72
N ARG A 140 2.04 11.33 -9.45
CA ARG A 140 2.32 10.55 -8.24
C ARG A 140 1.95 11.31 -6.97
N THR A 141 2.29 12.60 -6.90
CA THR A 141 1.99 13.46 -5.74
C THR A 141 0.48 13.63 -5.58
N ASP A 142 -0.24 13.94 -6.67
CA ASP A 142 -1.70 14.09 -6.64
C ASP A 142 -2.40 12.81 -6.18
N ILE A 143 -1.93 11.65 -6.63
CA ILE A 143 -2.46 10.33 -6.23
C ILE A 143 -2.19 10.10 -4.75
N LEU A 144 -0.97 10.38 -4.28
CA LEU A 144 -0.61 10.24 -2.88
C LEU A 144 -1.48 11.13 -1.97
N ASP A 145 -1.76 12.36 -2.39
CA ASP A 145 -2.59 13.27 -1.61
C ASP A 145 -4.04 12.80 -1.56
N ARG A 146 -4.61 12.31 -2.67
CA ARG A 146 -5.92 11.66 -2.65
C ARG A 146 -5.94 10.41 -1.76
N MET A 147 -4.84 9.65 -1.73
CA MET A 147 -4.74 8.50 -0.84
C MET A 147 -4.77 8.87 0.65
N LYS A 148 -4.27 10.05 1.02
CA LYS A 148 -4.35 10.58 2.39
C LYS A 148 -5.76 11.04 2.77
N ASP A 149 -6.50 11.59 1.80
CA ASP A 149 -7.78 12.27 2.02
C ASP A 149 -9.02 11.36 1.85
N ARG A 150 -8.83 10.16 1.31
CA ARG A 150 -9.92 9.23 0.98
C ARG A 150 -9.82 7.95 1.83
N ASN A 151 -10.96 7.29 2.00
CA ASN A 151 -11.03 6.03 2.76
C ASN A 151 -10.84 4.80 1.88
N ALA A 152 -10.98 4.95 0.57
CA ALA A 152 -10.96 3.84 -0.37
C ALA A 152 -10.60 4.25 -1.78
N LEU A 153 -10.11 3.27 -2.54
CA LEU A 153 -9.84 3.32 -3.95
C LEU A 153 -10.49 2.12 -4.63
N THR A 154 -11.18 2.33 -5.75
CA THR A 154 -11.47 1.22 -6.69
C THR A 154 -10.36 1.18 -7.72
N LEU A 155 -9.63 0.07 -7.76
CA LEU A 155 -8.62 -0.25 -8.76
C LEU A 155 -9.28 -1.05 -9.88
N SER A 156 -9.15 -0.57 -11.12
CA SER A 156 -9.62 -1.27 -12.32
C SER A 156 -8.42 -1.70 -13.14
N VAL A 157 -8.26 -3.01 -13.33
CA VAL A 157 -7.12 -3.62 -14.01
C VAL A 157 -7.60 -4.38 -15.24
N PRO A 158 -7.20 -3.97 -16.45
CA PRO A 158 -7.47 -4.76 -17.65
C PRO A 158 -6.56 -5.98 -17.67
N LEU A 159 -7.13 -7.16 -17.90
CA LEU A 159 -6.38 -8.41 -18.04
C LEU A 159 -6.41 -8.89 -19.49
N MET A 160 -5.32 -9.52 -19.93
CA MET A 160 -5.20 -10.12 -21.24
C MET A 160 -6.33 -11.13 -21.48
N GLY A 161 -7.02 -10.98 -22.62
CA GLY A 161 -8.10 -11.89 -23.02
C GLY A 161 -9.44 -11.67 -22.31
N LEU A 162 -9.57 -10.66 -21.45
CA LEU A 162 -10.86 -10.25 -20.88
C LEU A 162 -11.32 -8.93 -21.50
N ASP A 163 -12.58 -8.86 -21.93
CA ASP A 163 -13.16 -7.64 -22.48
C ASP A 163 -13.26 -6.55 -21.40
N ASP A 164 -13.83 -6.89 -20.25
CA ASP A 164 -14.02 -5.97 -19.13
C ASP A 164 -12.83 -5.98 -18.14
N PRO A 165 -12.40 -4.82 -17.61
CA PRO A 165 -11.43 -4.77 -16.53
C PRO A 165 -11.95 -5.44 -15.25
N VAL A 166 -11.06 -6.08 -14.50
CA VAL A 166 -11.36 -6.52 -13.13
C VAL A 166 -11.33 -5.30 -12.21
N GLU A 167 -12.36 -5.16 -11.37
CA GLU A 167 -12.44 -4.09 -10.39
C GLU A 167 -12.31 -4.64 -8.97
N THR A 168 -11.39 -4.07 -8.20
CA THR A 168 -11.22 -4.40 -6.78
C THR A 168 -11.22 -3.13 -5.93
N TRP A 169 -11.86 -3.24 -4.78
CA TRP A 169 -11.83 -2.20 -3.76
C TRP A 169 -10.60 -2.39 -2.87
N LEU A 170 -9.86 -1.31 -2.61
CA LEU A 170 -8.70 -1.28 -1.72
C LEU A 170 -8.92 -0.21 -0.65
N SER A 171 -8.67 -0.59 0.61
CA SER A 171 -8.78 0.33 1.73
C SER A 171 -7.66 1.36 1.71
N LEU A 172 -7.99 2.62 1.99
CA LEU A 172 -7.00 3.68 2.25
C LEU A 172 -6.99 4.07 3.73
N ARG A 173 -7.83 3.43 4.55
CA ARG A 173 -7.86 3.62 5.99
C ARG A 173 -6.59 2.99 6.58
N GLY A 174 -5.57 3.81 6.81
CA GLY A 174 -4.26 3.34 7.25
C GLY A 174 -3.12 4.13 6.62
N VAL A 175 -3.34 4.75 5.45
CA VAL A 175 -2.32 5.48 4.70
C VAL A 175 -1.56 6.50 5.57
N LEU A 176 -2.26 7.38 6.28
CA LEU A 176 -1.62 8.40 7.11
C LEU A 176 -0.77 7.79 8.25
N ALA A 177 -1.30 6.77 8.93
CA ALA A 177 -0.57 6.11 10.02
C ALA A 177 0.64 5.33 9.50
N SER A 178 0.50 4.64 8.36
CA SER A 178 1.60 3.97 7.67
C SER A 178 2.71 4.95 7.25
N LEU A 179 2.36 6.12 6.73
CA LEU A 179 3.33 7.16 6.38
C LEU A 179 4.08 7.67 7.61
N ASP A 180 3.38 7.87 8.73
CA ASP A 180 3.98 8.29 10.00
C ASP A 180 4.91 7.23 10.59
N PHE A 181 4.48 5.96 10.59
CA PHE A 181 5.32 4.82 10.97
C PHE A 181 6.59 4.78 10.13
N MET A 182 6.48 4.81 8.81
CA MET A 182 7.64 4.75 7.92
C MET A 182 8.57 5.95 8.12
N ALA A 183 8.05 7.14 8.38
CA ALA A 183 8.87 8.31 8.67
C ALA A 183 9.62 8.18 10.01
N THR A 184 8.95 7.66 11.04
CA THR A 184 9.49 7.44 12.38
C THR A 184 10.59 6.38 12.38
N TYR A 185 10.34 5.25 11.72
CA TYR A 185 11.23 4.09 11.74
C TYR A 185 12.31 4.12 10.66
N ALA A 186 12.16 4.92 9.60
CA ALA A 186 13.20 5.04 8.58
C ALA A 186 14.56 5.48 9.14
N ARG A 187 14.56 6.29 10.22
CA ARG A 187 15.78 6.77 10.90
C ARG A 187 16.34 5.79 11.94
N ARG A 188 15.58 4.77 12.32
CA ARG A 188 16.04 3.71 13.23
C ARG A 188 16.81 2.68 12.42
N VAL A 189 18.08 2.98 12.15
CA VAL A 189 19.03 2.03 11.58
C VAL A 189 19.82 1.46 12.76
N ALA A 190 19.91 0.13 12.89
CA ALA A 190 20.95 -0.44 13.73
C ALA A 190 22.29 -0.01 13.11
N GLN A 191 23.06 0.85 13.81
CA GLN A 191 24.43 1.16 13.39
C GLN A 191 25.20 -0.17 13.43
N TYR A 192 25.54 -0.70 12.25
CA TYR A 192 26.48 -1.81 12.12
C TYR A 192 27.91 -1.28 12.08
#